data_AF-A0A9P0IRL4-F1
#
_entry.id   AF-A0A9P0IRL4-F1
#
_cell.length_a   1.000
_cell.length_b   1.000
_cell.length_c   1.000
_cell.angle_alpha   90.00
_cell.angle_beta   90.00
_cell.angle_gamma   90.00
#
_symmetry.space_group_name_H-M   'P 1'
#
loop_
_entity.id
_entity.type
_entity.pdbx_description
1 polymer ?
#
loop_
_entity_poly.entity_id
_entity_poly.type
_entity_poly.pdbx_seq_one_letter_code
_entity_poly.pdbx_strand_id
1 'polypeptide(L)'
;MGDLIDEGSLADQKTFERYLHRFSKIFFLKNTIPLASKNVIFIPGDNDIGGDEEIVIREKVDRFHLYFGSPGVIENEKIEFIMVNQLIDSMPININPTNRTNTMKIMFSHIPLTTKWTKFTDRVINEFKSEFIFSAHDHSSFNFISDIKKKKHTYIQRLERNSFDEMSSAQWRFGQQSSNSVCEIIVPTCSYRMGSKNVGYGVLTIDTFRHSVTYTILWLPSRFTCLYVYLYVIMLCIILYFLHLITRNSKTIIYRVM
;
A
#
# COMPACT_ATOMS: atom_id res chain seq x y z
N MET A 1 -0.76 1.15 -4.09
CA MET A 1 -1.63 2.34 -3.91
C MET A 1 -0.70 3.49 -3.58
N GLY A 2 0.01 4.03 -4.57
CA GLY A 2 1.17 4.90 -4.37
C GLY A 2 2.42 4.16 -3.94
N ASP A 3 3.52 4.93 -3.92
CA ASP A 3 4.89 4.52 -3.60
C ASP A 3 5.33 3.30 -4.42
N LEU A 4 5.18 3.41 -5.74
CA LEU A 4 5.39 2.31 -6.66
C LEU A 4 6.87 2.04 -6.88
N ILE A 5 7.64 3.11 -7.05
CA ILE A 5 9.07 3.05 -7.34
C ILE A 5 9.88 3.69 -6.23
N ASP A 6 11.14 3.26 -6.15
CA ASP A 6 12.08 3.84 -5.21
C ASP A 6 12.34 5.31 -5.58
N GLU A 7 12.19 6.25 -4.64
CA GLU A 7 12.65 7.65 -4.80
C GLU A 7 12.20 8.29 -6.13
N GLY A 8 11.01 7.94 -6.63
CA GLY A 8 10.49 8.41 -7.91
C GLY A 8 10.40 9.93 -8.01
N SER A 9 10.20 10.60 -6.88
CA SER A 9 10.21 12.06 -6.73
C SER A 9 11.60 12.69 -6.90
N LEU A 10 12.67 11.99 -6.50
CA LEU A 10 14.05 12.50 -6.47
C LEU A 10 14.91 11.99 -7.63
N ALA A 11 14.51 10.88 -8.25
CA ALA A 11 15.30 10.20 -9.26
C ALA A 11 15.47 11.05 -10.53
N ASP A 12 16.71 11.10 -11.03
CA ASP A 12 16.99 11.52 -12.40
C ASP A 12 16.38 10.52 -13.41
N GLN A 13 16.33 10.88 -14.69
CA GLN A 13 15.66 10.07 -15.71
C GLN A 13 16.23 8.65 -15.81
N LYS A 14 17.56 8.50 -15.77
CA LYS A 14 18.23 7.20 -15.88
C LYS A 14 17.91 6.31 -14.68
N THR A 15 17.90 6.88 -13.48
CA THR A 15 17.59 6.18 -12.23
C THR A 15 16.12 5.80 -12.19
N PHE A 16 15.24 6.70 -12.62
CA PHE A 16 13.80 6.46 -12.75
C PHE A 16 13.53 5.27 -13.68
N GLU A 17 14.10 5.25 -14.88
CA GLU A 17 13.94 4.15 -15.85
C GLU A 17 14.43 2.81 -15.30
N ARG A 18 15.53 2.81 -14.55
CA ARG A 18 16.04 1.61 -13.87
C ARG A 18 15.04 1.10 -12.82
N TYR A 19 14.45 1.99 -12.02
CA TYR A 19 13.43 1.64 -11.04
C TYR A 19 12.14 1.15 -11.70
N LEU A 20 11.69 1.81 -12.76
CA LEU A 20 10.55 1.43 -13.58
C LEU A 20 10.73 0.02 -14.18
N HIS A 21 11.89 -0.28 -14.74
CA HIS A 21 12.21 -1.60 -15.28
C HIS A 21 12.17 -2.67 -14.19
N ARG A 22 12.75 -2.38 -13.01
CA ARG A 22 12.71 -3.31 -11.87
C ARG A 22 11.28 -3.55 -11.39
N PHE A 23 10.47 -2.50 -11.26
CA PHE A 23 9.07 -2.58 -10.87
C PHE A 23 8.26 -3.44 -11.85
N SER A 24 8.41 -3.16 -13.15
CA SER A 24 7.74 -3.91 -14.22
C SER A 24 8.10 -5.40 -14.19
N LYS A 25 9.37 -5.72 -13.90
CA LYS A 25 9.83 -7.12 -13.76
C LYS A 25 9.24 -7.83 -12.54
N ILE A 26 9.12 -7.15 -11.40
CA ILE A 26 8.57 -7.73 -10.16
C ILE A 26 7.08 -8.09 -10.34
N PHE A 27 6.32 -7.20 -10.97
CA PHE A 27 4.88 -7.36 -11.15
C PHE A 27 4.48 -7.97 -12.50
N PHE A 28 5.45 -8.48 -13.26
CA PHE A 28 5.24 -9.08 -14.58
C PHE A 28 4.40 -8.19 -15.52
N LEU A 29 4.61 -6.88 -15.44
CA LEU A 29 3.89 -5.92 -16.26
C LEU A 29 4.39 -5.98 -17.70
N LYS A 30 3.49 -5.71 -18.65
CA LYS A 30 3.87 -5.57 -20.06
C LYS A 30 4.70 -4.30 -20.23
N ASN A 31 5.68 -4.33 -21.14
CA ASN A 31 6.45 -3.15 -21.54
C ASN A 31 5.63 -2.24 -22.49
N THR A 32 4.44 -1.83 -22.05
CA THR A 32 3.58 -0.86 -22.74
C THR A 32 3.51 0.39 -21.88
N ILE A 33 3.62 1.57 -22.50
CA ILE A 33 3.52 2.86 -21.79
C ILE A 33 2.21 3.54 -22.22
N PRO A 34 1.33 3.93 -21.28
CA PRO A 34 1.44 3.73 -19.83
C PRO A 34 1.33 2.25 -19.43
N LEU A 35 1.95 1.89 -18.29
CA LEU A 35 1.93 0.54 -17.71
C LEU A 35 0.55 0.15 -17.17
N ALA A 36 -0.31 1.15 -16.91
CA ALA A 36 -1.68 0.92 -16.48
C ALA A 36 -2.45 0.11 -17.53
N SER A 37 -3.39 -0.69 -17.07
CA SER A 37 -4.26 -1.47 -17.95
C SER A 37 -5.65 -1.59 -17.34
N LYS A 38 -6.60 -2.20 -18.06
CA LYS A 38 -7.95 -2.45 -17.55
C LYS A 38 -7.96 -3.15 -16.18
N ASN A 39 -6.95 -3.98 -15.89
CA ASN A 39 -6.89 -4.79 -14.68
C ASN A 39 -5.86 -4.28 -13.66
N VAL A 40 -5.12 -3.22 -13.98
CA VAL A 40 -4.04 -2.70 -13.13
C VAL A 40 -4.13 -1.18 -13.10
N ILE A 41 -4.44 -0.66 -11.91
CA ILE A 41 -4.64 0.76 -11.65
C ILE A 41 -3.51 1.23 -10.75
N PHE A 42 -2.93 2.37 -11.09
CA PHE A 42 -1.91 3.03 -10.32
C PHE A 42 -2.43 4.38 -9.84
N ILE A 43 -2.11 4.70 -8.59
CA ILE A 43 -2.26 6.04 -8.01
C ILE A 43 -0.88 6.45 -7.50
N PRO A 44 -0.52 7.74 -7.55
CA PRO A 44 0.76 8.21 -7.05
C PRO A 44 0.79 8.28 -5.52
N GLY A 45 1.94 7.98 -4.93
CA GLY A 45 2.26 8.29 -3.54
C GLY A 45 3.31 9.39 -3.40
N ASP A 46 3.66 9.74 -2.17
CA ASP A 46 4.61 10.82 -1.90
C ASP A 46 6.02 10.48 -2.41
N ASN A 47 6.44 9.22 -2.40
CA ASN A 47 7.72 8.82 -2.98
C ASN A 47 7.72 8.84 -4.51
N ASP A 48 6.55 8.88 -5.15
CA ASP A 48 6.44 8.92 -6.61
C ASP A 48 6.48 10.36 -7.15
N ILE A 49 5.83 11.31 -6.46
CA ILE A 49 5.62 12.69 -6.94
C ILE A 49 6.04 13.79 -5.96
N GLY A 50 6.45 13.45 -4.74
CA GLY A 50 6.68 14.35 -3.61
C GLY A 50 5.45 14.49 -2.71
N GLY A 51 5.57 15.28 -1.64
CA GLY A 51 4.44 15.73 -0.81
C GLY A 51 4.55 15.43 0.68
N ASP A 52 5.53 14.65 1.13
CA ASP A 52 5.87 14.52 2.56
C ASP A 52 6.85 15.66 2.97
N GLU A 53 8.15 15.48 2.71
CA GLU A 53 9.17 16.53 2.90
C GLU A 53 9.43 17.33 1.60
N GLU A 54 9.04 16.79 0.45
CA GLU A 54 9.30 17.36 -0.86
C GLU A 54 8.11 18.14 -1.40
N ILE A 55 8.37 19.25 -2.09
CA ILE A 55 7.33 19.98 -2.84
C ILE A 55 6.89 19.12 -4.03
N VAL A 56 5.57 19.00 -4.20
CA VAL A 56 4.98 18.42 -5.41
C VAL A 56 5.04 19.46 -6.53
N ILE A 57 5.71 19.11 -7.63
CA ILE A 57 5.80 19.96 -8.82
C ILE A 57 5.19 19.25 -10.04
N ARG A 58 4.71 20.05 -10.99
CA ARG A 58 4.02 19.56 -12.20
C ARG A 58 4.82 18.51 -12.97
N GLU A 59 6.12 18.73 -13.14
CA GLU A 59 7.00 17.82 -13.88
C GLU A 59 7.00 16.40 -13.30
N LYS A 60 7.04 16.25 -11.97
CA LYS A 60 7.00 14.95 -11.29
C LYS A 60 5.65 14.26 -11.51
N VAL A 61 4.56 15.02 -11.42
CA VAL A 61 3.19 14.54 -11.66
C VAL A 61 3.02 14.09 -13.11
N ASP A 62 3.48 14.89 -14.08
CA ASP A 62 3.38 14.58 -15.50
C ASP A 62 4.24 13.35 -15.86
N ARG A 63 5.44 13.23 -15.28
CA ARG A 63 6.29 12.03 -15.42
C ARG A 63 5.60 10.79 -14.85
N PHE A 64 4.97 10.87 -13.68
CA PHE A 64 4.20 9.75 -13.14
C PHE A 64 3.08 9.35 -14.09
N HIS A 65 2.27 10.30 -14.57
CA HIS A 65 1.15 10.00 -15.47
C HIS A 65 1.60 9.45 -16.82
N LEU A 66 2.77 9.85 -17.33
CA LEU A 66 3.33 9.28 -18.56
C LEU A 66 3.52 7.76 -18.45
N TYR A 67 4.08 7.28 -17.33
CA TYR A 67 4.42 5.86 -17.16
C TYR A 67 3.34 5.04 -16.46
N PHE A 68 2.60 5.63 -15.52
CA PHE A 68 1.63 4.93 -14.66
C PHE A 68 0.19 5.45 -14.82
N GLY A 69 -0.05 6.41 -15.71
CA GLY A 69 -1.33 7.11 -15.85
C GLY A 69 -2.51 6.15 -15.93
N SER A 70 -3.42 6.29 -14.97
CA SER A 70 -4.68 5.54 -14.90
C SER A 70 -5.86 6.52 -15.06
N PRO A 71 -7.01 6.07 -15.62
CA PRO A 71 -8.22 6.89 -15.62
C PRO A 71 -8.59 7.32 -14.19
N GLY A 72 -9.13 8.52 -14.01
CA GLY A 72 -9.55 8.99 -12.68
C GLY A 72 -10.81 8.29 -12.15
N VAL A 73 -11.68 7.81 -13.06
CA VAL A 73 -12.84 6.97 -12.74
C VAL A 73 -12.80 5.75 -13.64
N ILE A 74 -13.07 4.57 -13.07
CA ILE A 74 -13.23 3.32 -13.82
C ILE A 74 -14.57 2.72 -13.44
N GLU A 75 -15.45 2.61 -14.43
CA GLU A 75 -16.74 1.96 -14.30
C GLU A 75 -16.63 0.48 -14.69
N ASN A 76 -17.14 -0.41 -13.84
CA ASN A 76 -17.25 -1.84 -14.12
C ASN A 76 -18.60 -2.35 -13.64
N GLU A 77 -19.55 -2.49 -14.56
CA GLU A 77 -20.92 -2.93 -14.30
C GLU A 77 -21.63 -2.09 -13.21
N LYS A 78 -21.72 -2.61 -11.99
CA LYS A 78 -22.35 -1.98 -10.82
C LYS A 78 -21.33 -1.42 -9.83
N ILE A 79 -20.07 -1.31 -10.23
CA ILE A 79 -18.99 -0.79 -9.39
C ILE A 79 -18.36 0.42 -10.08
N GLU A 80 -18.12 1.47 -9.30
CA GLU A 80 -17.38 2.66 -9.73
C GLU A 80 -16.15 2.80 -8.84
N PHE A 81 -14.98 2.74 -9.46
CA PHE A 81 -13.70 3.00 -8.80
C PHE A 81 -13.28 4.44 -9.04
N ILE A 82 -13.04 5.18 -7.96
CA ILE A 82 -12.77 6.62 -7.99
C ILE A 82 -11.38 6.87 -7.41
N MET A 83 -10.47 7.39 -8.21
CA MET A 83 -9.10 7.67 -7.81
C MET A 83 -8.97 9.13 -7.41
N VAL A 84 -8.56 9.40 -6.18
CA VAL A 84 -8.32 10.75 -5.68
C VAL A 84 -6.88 10.89 -5.19
N ASN A 85 -6.36 12.11 -5.24
CA ASN A 85 -5.00 12.39 -4.81
C ASN A 85 -4.98 13.62 -3.91
N GLN A 86 -4.84 13.37 -2.61
CA GLN A 86 -4.77 14.39 -1.57
C GLN A 86 -3.44 15.16 -1.57
N LEU A 87 -2.35 14.64 -2.18
CA LEU A 87 -1.07 15.34 -2.24
C LEU A 87 -1.15 16.64 -3.06
N ILE A 88 -2.11 16.72 -3.98
CA ILE A 88 -2.33 17.87 -4.88
C ILE A 88 -3.80 18.32 -4.91
N ASP A 89 -4.61 17.87 -3.93
CA ASP A 89 -6.06 18.14 -3.85
C ASP A 89 -6.80 17.90 -5.19
N SER A 90 -6.44 16.83 -5.92
CA SER A 90 -7.04 16.50 -7.21
C SER A 90 -8.04 15.34 -7.11
N MET A 91 -9.17 15.50 -7.78
CA MET A 91 -10.21 14.47 -7.93
C MET A 91 -10.73 14.50 -9.38
N PRO A 92 -11.27 13.38 -9.90
CA PRO A 92 -11.85 13.36 -11.23
C PRO A 92 -13.10 14.23 -11.31
N ILE A 93 -13.50 14.58 -12.53
CA ILE A 93 -14.77 15.26 -12.79
C ILE A 93 -15.88 14.22 -12.67
N ASN A 94 -16.89 14.52 -11.87
CA ASN A 94 -18.09 13.70 -11.73
C ASN A 94 -19.09 14.03 -12.85
N ILE A 95 -18.94 13.39 -14.00
CA ILE A 95 -19.74 13.68 -15.20
C ILE A 95 -21.19 13.19 -15.04
N ASN A 96 -21.40 12.17 -14.19
CA ASN A 96 -22.70 11.62 -13.85
C ASN A 96 -22.86 11.53 -12.33
N PRO A 97 -23.22 12.62 -11.63
CA PRO A 97 -23.46 12.61 -10.18
C PRO A 97 -24.66 11.76 -9.75
N THR A 98 -25.14 10.89 -10.65
CA THR A 98 -26.31 10.06 -10.48
C THR A 98 -26.34 9.40 -9.10
N ASN A 99 -27.48 9.63 -8.44
CA ASN A 99 -28.01 8.84 -7.34
C ASN A 99 -28.33 7.41 -7.83
N ARG A 100 -27.40 6.72 -8.51
CA ARG A 100 -27.56 5.30 -8.79
C ARG A 100 -27.48 4.59 -7.46
N THR A 101 -28.65 4.40 -6.85
CA THR A 101 -28.85 3.72 -5.56
C THR A 101 -28.31 2.29 -5.55
N ASN A 102 -27.94 1.74 -6.71
CA ASN A 102 -27.52 0.37 -6.90
C ASN A 102 -26.08 0.23 -7.46
N THR A 103 -25.30 1.30 -7.49
CA THR A 103 -23.89 1.28 -7.87
C THR A 103 -23.02 1.42 -6.63
N MET A 104 -22.13 0.46 -6.40
CA MET A 104 -21.16 0.51 -5.32
C MET A 104 -20.00 1.42 -5.72
N LYS A 105 -19.78 2.48 -4.95
CA LYS A 105 -18.69 3.42 -5.16
C LYS A 105 -17.56 3.12 -4.19
N ILE A 106 -16.37 2.93 -4.75
CA ILE A 106 -15.15 2.61 -4.01
C ILE A 106 -14.09 3.62 -4.40
N MET A 107 -13.55 4.29 -3.39
CA MET A 107 -12.56 5.33 -3.58
C MET A 107 -11.17 4.84 -3.20
N PHE A 108 -10.17 5.28 -3.95
CA PHE A 108 -8.77 5.02 -3.66
C PHE A 108 -8.01 6.33 -3.49
N SER A 109 -7.25 6.43 -2.41
CA SER A 109 -6.29 7.49 -2.16
C SER A 109 -4.96 6.87 -1.75
N HIS A 110 -3.84 7.58 -1.91
CA HIS A 110 -2.60 7.16 -1.26
C HIS A 110 -2.58 7.63 0.20
N ILE A 111 -2.75 8.94 0.42
CA ILE A 111 -2.84 9.53 1.76
C ILE A 111 -4.25 9.29 2.32
N PRO A 112 -4.38 8.85 3.59
CA PRO A 112 -5.67 8.68 4.24
C PRO A 112 -6.47 9.99 4.33
N LEU A 113 -7.74 9.94 3.88
CA LEU A 113 -8.61 11.10 3.73
C LEU A 113 -9.31 11.48 5.04
N THR A 114 -9.74 10.49 5.83
CA THR A 114 -10.60 10.70 7.00
C THR A 114 -9.83 10.85 8.30
N THR A 115 -8.56 10.44 8.35
CA THR A 115 -7.68 10.59 9.53
C THR A 115 -7.48 12.06 9.90
N LYS A 116 -7.39 12.92 8.88
CA LYS A 116 -7.35 14.37 9.02
C LYS A 116 -8.38 15.00 8.08
N TRP A 117 -9.51 15.41 8.65
CA TRP A 117 -10.60 15.99 7.86
C TRP A 117 -10.22 17.37 7.28
N THR A 118 -9.95 17.42 5.98
CA THR A 118 -9.63 18.67 5.26
C THR A 118 -10.81 19.20 4.46
N LYS A 119 -10.68 20.40 3.87
CA LYS A 119 -11.66 20.93 2.90
C LYS A 119 -11.74 20.06 1.65
N PHE A 120 -10.62 19.46 1.23
CA PHE A 120 -10.58 18.54 0.11
C PHE A 120 -11.34 17.24 0.44
N THR A 121 -11.07 16.65 1.61
CA THR A 121 -11.83 15.49 2.14
C THR A 121 -13.33 15.74 2.10
N ASP A 122 -13.77 16.91 2.60
CA ASP A 122 -15.19 17.30 2.63
C ASP A 122 -15.80 17.37 1.22
N ARG A 123 -15.07 17.96 0.27
CA ARG A 123 -15.52 18.06 -1.13
C ARG A 123 -15.66 16.68 -1.76
N VAL A 124 -14.64 15.86 -1.64
CA VAL A 124 -14.57 14.52 -2.26
C VAL A 124 -15.66 13.59 -1.73
N ILE A 125 -15.84 13.53 -0.39
CA ILE A 125 -16.87 12.68 0.23
C ILE A 125 -18.27 13.13 -0.17
N ASN A 126 -18.54 14.44 -0.18
CA ASN A 126 -19.86 14.95 -0.54
C ASN A 126 -20.19 14.81 -2.04
N GLU A 127 -19.18 14.94 -2.90
CA GLU A 127 -19.31 14.84 -4.36
C GLU A 127 -19.62 13.40 -4.78
N PHE A 128 -18.78 12.46 -4.33
CA PHE A 128 -18.87 11.08 -4.80
C PHE A 128 -19.78 10.20 -3.94
N LYS A 129 -19.94 10.54 -2.66
CA LYS A 129 -20.68 9.74 -1.66
C LYS A 129 -20.22 8.28 -1.61
N SER A 130 -18.91 8.08 -1.68
CA SER A 130 -18.30 6.75 -1.61
C SER A 130 -18.57 6.10 -0.26
N GLU A 131 -18.95 4.83 -0.25
CA GLU A 131 -19.20 4.06 0.98
C GLU A 131 -17.90 3.52 1.57
N PHE A 132 -16.98 3.16 0.68
CA PHE A 132 -15.68 2.58 1.02
C PHE A 132 -14.56 3.43 0.43
N ILE A 133 -13.54 3.67 1.25
CA ILE A 133 -12.29 4.34 0.88
C ILE A 133 -11.16 3.35 1.21
N PHE A 134 -10.20 3.22 0.29
CA PHE A 134 -8.98 2.47 0.52
C PHE A 134 -7.79 3.42 0.39
N SER A 135 -6.99 3.49 1.45
CA SER A 135 -5.84 4.39 1.57
C SER A 135 -4.58 3.63 2.00
N ALA A 136 -3.40 4.25 1.89
CA ALA A 136 -2.12 3.63 2.22
C ALA A 136 -1.28 4.59 3.08
N HIS A 137 0.01 4.76 2.74
CA HIS A 137 0.99 5.65 3.37
C HIS A 137 1.41 5.26 4.80
N ASP A 138 0.48 5.02 5.73
CA ASP A 138 0.79 4.80 7.15
C ASP A 138 1.40 3.42 7.48
N HIS A 139 1.64 2.58 6.46
CA HIS A 139 2.22 1.23 6.57
C HIS A 139 1.58 0.32 7.62
N SER A 140 0.29 0.55 7.90
CA SER A 140 -0.46 -0.10 8.96
C SER A 140 -1.81 -0.58 8.44
N SER A 141 -2.47 -1.45 9.21
CA SER A 141 -3.72 -2.10 8.83
C SER A 141 -4.84 -1.66 9.76
N PHE A 142 -5.51 -0.57 9.39
CA PHE A 142 -6.61 0.00 10.16
C PHE A 142 -7.87 0.14 9.31
N ASN A 143 -9.01 0.05 9.98
CA ASN A 143 -10.31 0.40 9.45
C ASN A 143 -10.87 1.52 10.34
N PHE A 144 -11.10 2.68 9.73
CA PHE A 144 -11.73 3.83 10.34
C PHE A 144 -13.17 3.93 9.86
N ILE A 145 -14.11 3.94 10.81
CA ILE A 145 -15.48 4.33 10.52
C ILE A 145 -15.65 5.77 11.00
N SER A 146 -16.06 6.65 10.10
CA SER A 146 -16.16 8.08 10.34
C SER A 146 -17.59 8.58 10.11
N ASP A 147 -18.06 9.46 11.00
CA ASP A 147 -19.34 10.17 10.84
C ASP A 147 -19.11 11.43 10.01
N ILE A 148 -19.79 11.53 8.87
CA ILE A 148 -19.58 12.59 7.88
C ILE A 148 -20.00 13.95 8.42
N LYS A 149 -21.10 14.02 9.18
CA LYS A 149 -21.59 15.28 9.78
C LYS A 149 -20.68 15.76 10.90
N LYS A 150 -20.23 14.83 11.75
CA LYS A 150 -19.36 15.16 12.89
C LYS A 150 -17.90 15.36 12.48
N LYS A 151 -17.51 14.93 11.28
CA LYS A 151 -16.14 15.02 10.73
C LYS A 151 -15.12 14.35 11.64
N LYS A 152 -15.50 13.22 12.24
CA LYS A 152 -14.72 12.51 13.27
C LYS A 152 -14.89 11.01 13.14
N HIS A 153 -13.85 10.28 13.53
CA HIS A 153 -13.91 8.85 13.71
C HIS A 153 -14.89 8.50 14.83
N THR A 154 -15.73 7.52 14.57
CA THR A 154 -16.57 6.89 15.58
C THR A 154 -15.96 5.59 16.06
N TYR A 155 -15.19 4.91 15.20
CA TYR A 155 -14.63 3.60 15.51
C TYR A 155 -13.38 3.30 14.70
N ILE A 156 -12.45 2.56 15.34
CA ILE A 156 -11.15 2.19 14.78
C ILE A 156 -10.95 0.70 15.05
N GLN A 157 -10.71 -0.08 14.00
CA GLN A 157 -10.32 -1.48 14.11
C GLN A 157 -8.94 -1.68 13.53
N ARG A 158 -8.11 -2.46 14.22
CA ARG A 158 -6.85 -2.94 13.67
C ARG A 158 -7.02 -4.37 13.18
N LEU A 159 -6.55 -4.66 11.97
CA LEU A 159 -6.44 -6.05 11.53
C LEU A 159 -5.07 -6.57 11.94
N GLU A 160 -5.05 -7.48 12.91
CA GLU A 160 -3.82 -8.11 13.34
C GLU A 160 -3.38 -9.22 12.39
N ARG A 161 -2.12 -9.64 12.56
CA ARG A 161 -1.57 -10.75 11.81
C ARG A 161 -2.10 -12.03 12.41
N ASN A 162 -2.97 -12.70 11.68
CA ASN A 162 -3.58 -13.95 12.12
C ASN A 162 -2.85 -15.15 11.51
N SER A 163 -2.88 -16.27 12.21
CA SER A 163 -2.42 -17.56 11.68
C SER A 163 -3.38 -18.06 10.59
N PHE A 164 -2.95 -19.03 9.76
CA PHE A 164 -3.79 -19.56 8.68
C PHE A 164 -5.11 -20.18 9.21
N ASP A 165 -5.07 -20.71 10.43
CA ASP A 165 -6.22 -21.32 11.12
C ASP A 165 -7.25 -20.29 11.62
N GLU A 166 -6.89 -19.00 11.63
CA GLU A 166 -7.72 -17.88 12.11
C GLU A 166 -8.17 -16.97 10.95
N MET A 167 -8.09 -17.44 9.70
CA MET A 167 -8.41 -16.60 8.54
C MET A 167 -9.87 -16.13 8.52
N SER A 168 -10.79 -16.87 9.14
CA SER A 168 -12.21 -16.50 9.28
C SER A 168 -12.43 -15.32 10.23
N SER A 169 -11.57 -15.12 11.23
CA SER A 169 -11.55 -13.95 12.12
C SER A 169 -10.64 -12.83 11.61
N ALA A 170 -9.83 -13.08 10.57
CA ALA A 170 -8.90 -12.16 9.93
C ALA A 170 -9.50 -11.37 8.76
N GLN A 171 -10.80 -11.10 8.78
CA GLN A 171 -11.49 -10.40 7.70
C GLN A 171 -12.48 -9.40 8.25
N TRP A 172 -12.61 -8.28 7.55
CA TRP A 172 -13.70 -7.35 7.77
C TRP A 172 -14.78 -7.57 6.73
N ARG A 173 -16.02 -7.70 7.19
CA ARG A 173 -17.19 -7.84 6.34
C ARG A 173 -18.08 -6.64 6.57
N PHE A 174 -18.32 -5.91 5.50
CA PHE A 174 -19.16 -4.73 5.52
C PHE A 174 -20.35 -4.96 4.60
N GLY A 175 -21.55 -4.72 5.12
CA GLY A 175 -22.72 -4.51 4.28
C GLY A 175 -22.81 -3.06 3.81
N GLN A 176 -23.96 -2.71 3.24
CA GLN A 176 -24.31 -1.34 2.90
C GLN A 176 -24.11 -0.41 4.10
N GLN A 177 -23.34 0.66 3.89
CA GLN A 177 -23.06 1.64 4.94
C GLN A 177 -24.23 2.60 5.11
N SER A 178 -24.35 3.19 6.31
CA SER A 178 -25.33 4.26 6.52
C SER A 178 -24.94 5.47 5.67
N SER A 179 -25.93 6.26 5.24
CA SER A 179 -25.69 7.47 4.44
C SER A 179 -24.88 8.55 5.15
N ASN A 180 -24.65 8.42 6.47
CA ASN A 180 -23.88 9.36 7.28
C ASN A 180 -22.52 8.81 7.74
N SER A 181 -22.15 7.61 7.29
CA SER A 181 -20.92 6.94 7.66
C SER A 181 -20.09 6.61 6.44
N VAL A 182 -18.77 6.78 6.56
CA VAL A 182 -17.81 6.29 5.56
C VAL A 182 -16.81 5.37 6.22
N CYS A 183 -16.47 4.29 5.53
CA CYS A 183 -15.47 3.32 5.96
C CYS A 183 -14.17 3.58 5.18
N GLU A 184 -13.08 3.85 5.89
CA GLU A 184 -11.75 3.98 5.29
C GLU A 184 -10.81 2.90 5.81
N ILE A 185 -10.33 2.07 4.88
CA ILE A 185 -9.40 0.99 5.15
C ILE A 185 -7.99 1.43 4.72
N ILE A 186 -7.09 1.49 5.69
CA ILE A 186 -5.65 1.66 5.44
C ILE A 186 -5.06 0.29 5.11
N VAL A 187 -4.59 0.16 3.88
CA VAL A 187 -3.96 -1.04 3.33
C VAL A 187 -2.47 -1.02 3.72
N PRO A 188 -1.93 -2.12 4.27
CA PRO A 188 -0.52 -2.17 4.61
C PRO A 188 0.36 -2.08 3.36
N THR A 189 1.62 -1.70 3.55
CA THR A 189 2.62 -1.83 2.50
C THR A 189 2.88 -3.30 2.18
N CYS A 190 3.20 -3.60 0.91
CA CYS A 190 3.72 -4.90 0.49
C CYS A 190 5.25 -4.90 0.38
N SER A 191 5.90 -3.77 0.67
CA SER A 191 7.34 -3.56 0.53
C SER A 191 8.02 -3.42 1.89
N TYR A 192 9.23 -3.96 1.99
CA TYR A 192 10.09 -3.83 3.18
C TYR A 192 10.94 -2.56 3.19
N ARG A 193 10.90 -1.76 2.12
CA ARG A 193 11.70 -0.53 1.98
C ARG A 193 11.59 0.37 3.21
N MET A 194 10.38 0.47 3.77
CA MET A 194 10.04 1.37 4.86
C MET A 194 10.23 0.74 6.26
N GLY A 195 10.92 -0.40 6.35
CA GLY A 195 11.21 -1.06 7.62
C GLY A 195 9.99 -1.64 8.35
N SER A 196 8.82 -1.73 7.69
CA SER A 196 7.62 -2.28 8.33
C SER A 196 7.76 -3.78 8.60
N LYS A 197 7.43 -4.18 9.83
CA LYS A 197 7.45 -5.59 10.26
C LYS A 197 6.32 -6.40 9.63
N ASN A 198 5.17 -5.76 9.41
CA ASN A 198 3.96 -6.40 8.92
C ASN A 198 3.64 -5.85 7.53
N VAL A 199 3.93 -6.66 6.52
CA VAL A 199 3.67 -6.31 5.12
C VAL A 199 2.78 -7.38 4.49
N GLY A 200 1.95 -6.98 3.53
CA GLY A 200 0.96 -7.88 2.94
C GLY A 200 0.28 -7.28 1.72
N TYR A 201 -0.52 -8.11 1.07
CA TYR A 201 -1.40 -7.68 0.00
C TYR A 201 -2.84 -7.63 0.52
N GLY A 202 -3.48 -6.48 0.39
CA GLY A 202 -4.92 -6.36 0.63
C GLY A 202 -5.70 -7.10 -0.44
N VAL A 203 -6.72 -7.87 -0.03
CA VAL A 203 -7.65 -8.56 -0.92
C VAL A 203 -9.05 -8.08 -0.60
N LEU A 204 -9.73 -7.59 -1.63
CA LEU A 204 -11.10 -7.11 -1.56
C LEU A 204 -11.98 -7.98 -2.44
N THR A 205 -13.00 -8.58 -1.85
CA THR A 205 -14.05 -9.29 -2.56
C THR A 205 -15.32 -8.46 -2.50
N ILE A 206 -15.94 -8.22 -3.66
CA ILE A 206 -17.12 -7.38 -3.79
C ILE A 206 -18.29 -8.25 -4.26
N ASP A 207 -19.39 -8.23 -3.50
CA ASP A 207 -20.67 -8.82 -3.88
C ASP A 207 -21.65 -7.68 -4.20
N THR A 208 -21.81 -7.41 -5.50
CA THR A 208 -22.72 -6.37 -6.00
C THR A 208 -24.21 -6.73 -5.87
N PHE A 209 -24.54 -8.01 -5.67
CA PHE A 209 -25.94 -8.43 -5.48
C PHE A 209 -26.39 -8.18 -4.04
N ARG A 210 -25.52 -8.49 -3.06
CA ARG A 210 -25.79 -8.25 -1.64
C ARG A 210 -25.33 -6.87 -1.15
N HIS A 211 -24.73 -6.07 -2.04
CA HIS A 211 -24.11 -4.78 -1.72
C HIS A 211 -23.18 -4.89 -0.51
N SER A 212 -22.29 -5.88 -0.54
CA SER A 212 -21.38 -6.16 0.57
C SER A 212 -19.95 -6.35 0.08
N VAL A 213 -18.99 -5.99 0.93
CA VAL A 213 -17.56 -6.17 0.66
C VAL A 213 -16.91 -6.92 1.79
N THR A 214 -15.95 -7.77 1.43
CA THR A 214 -15.09 -8.47 2.39
C THR A 214 -13.65 -8.09 2.11
N TYR A 215 -12.96 -7.60 3.12
CA TYR A 215 -11.55 -7.25 3.05
C TYR A 215 -10.72 -8.13 3.98
N THR A 216 -9.58 -8.59 3.49
CA THR A 216 -8.58 -9.31 4.28
C THR A 216 -7.18 -8.98 3.78
N ILE A 217 -6.15 -9.42 4.50
CA ILE A 217 -4.76 -9.19 4.16
C ILE A 217 -4.04 -10.53 4.04
N LEU A 218 -3.41 -10.75 2.89
CA LEU A 218 -2.46 -11.84 2.69
C LEU A 218 -1.10 -11.40 3.24
N TRP A 219 -0.86 -11.74 4.51
CA TRP A 219 0.37 -11.38 5.21
C TRP A 219 1.59 -12.12 4.66
N LEU A 220 2.65 -11.38 4.34
CA LEU A 220 3.91 -11.96 3.87
C LEU A 220 4.80 -12.38 5.05
N PRO A 221 5.65 -13.42 4.89
CA PRO A 221 6.61 -13.83 5.92
C PRO A 221 7.56 -12.70 6.31
N SER A 222 7.77 -12.47 7.61
CA SER A 222 8.65 -11.40 8.08
C SER A 222 10.10 -11.61 7.65
N ARG A 223 10.66 -10.67 6.87
CA ARG A 223 12.09 -10.68 6.52
C ARG A 223 13.01 -10.48 7.72
N PHE A 224 12.56 -9.80 8.77
CA PHE A 224 13.36 -9.63 10.00
C PHE A 224 13.71 -10.98 10.62
N THR A 225 12.78 -11.94 10.60
CA THR A 225 13.05 -13.31 11.07
C THR A 225 14.18 -13.96 10.26
N CYS A 226 14.16 -13.82 8.93
CA CYS A 226 15.24 -14.33 8.06
C CYS A 226 16.57 -13.64 8.34
N LEU A 227 16.58 -12.31 8.56
CA LEU A 227 17.79 -11.55 8.89
C LEU A 227 18.40 -12.00 10.22
N TYR A 228 17.56 -12.25 11.25
CA TYR A 228 18.04 -12.81 12.52
C TYR A 228 18.67 -14.18 12.33
N VAL A 229 18.05 -15.07 11.54
CA VAL A 229 18.63 -16.39 11.22
C VAL A 229 19.99 -16.24 10.53
N TYR A 230 20.11 -15.34 9.54
CA TYR A 230 21.41 -15.07 8.89
C TYR A 230 22.45 -14.57 9.88
N LEU A 231 22.08 -13.67 10.79
CA LEU A 231 22.98 -13.19 11.84
C LEU A 231 23.46 -14.33 12.74
N TYR A 232 22.57 -15.23 13.17
CA TYR A 232 22.95 -16.38 13.98
C TYR A 232 23.92 -17.32 13.25
N VAL A 233 23.68 -17.60 11.97
CA VAL A 233 24.57 -18.45 11.14
C VAL A 233 25.94 -17.81 11.00
N ILE A 234 26.01 -16.50 10.72
CA ILE A 234 27.28 -15.77 10.62
C ILE A 234 28.04 -15.82 11.95
N MET A 235 27.36 -15.57 13.07
CA MET A 235 27.98 -15.65 14.40
C MET A 235 28.52 -17.05 14.69
N LEU A 236 27.79 -18.10 14.32
CA LEU A 236 28.25 -19.48 14.45
C LEU A 236 29.50 -19.74 13.59
N CYS A 237 29.52 -19.30 12.33
CA CYS A 237 30.68 -19.44 11.46
C CYS A 237 31.92 -18.73 12.03
N ILE A 238 31.74 -17.53 12.60
CA ILE A 238 32.82 -16.78 13.25
C ILE A 238 33.36 -17.54 14.46
N ILE A 239 32.49 -18.07 15.32
CA ILE A 239 32.89 -18.87 16.49
C ILE A 239 33.68 -20.10 16.05
N LEU A 240 33.18 -20.85 15.08
CA LEU A 240 33.86 -22.04 14.56
C LEU A 240 35.21 -21.70 13.93
N TYR A 241 35.32 -20.58 13.22
CA TYR A 241 36.57 -20.10 12.67
C TYR A 241 37.61 -19.78 13.76
N PHE A 242 37.21 -19.08 14.82
CA PHE A 242 38.11 -18.80 15.94
C PHE A 242 38.54 -20.07 16.68
N LEU A 243 37.62 -21.01 16.92
CA LEU A 243 37.96 -22.32 17.50
C LEU A 243 38.96 -23.09 16.63
N HIS A 244 38.79 -23.04 15.30
CA HIS A 244 39.76 -23.63 14.36
C HIS A 244 41.14 -22.97 14.47
N LEU A 245 41.22 -21.64 14.55
CA LEU A 245 42.49 -20.93 14.70
C LEU A 245 43.21 -21.28 16.00
N ILE A 246 42.47 -21.34 17.13
CA ILE A 246 43.02 -21.72 18.43
C ILE A 246 43.56 -23.15 18.38
N THR A 247 42.77 -24.11 17.90
CA THR A 247 43.19 -25.52 17.82
C THR A 247 44.36 -25.74 16.87
N ARG A 248 44.44 -25.00 15.76
CA ARG A 248 45.59 -25.03 14.85
C ARG A 248 46.86 -24.52 15.53
N ASN A 249 46.81 -23.37 16.19
CA ASN A 249 47.97 -22.79 16.87
C ASN A 249 48.45 -23.66 18.03
N SER A 250 47.54 -24.29 18.79
CA SER A 250 47.90 -25.24 19.85
C SER A 250 48.64 -26.47 19.32
N LYS A 251 48.25 -27.00 18.15
CA LYS A 251 48.99 -28.11 17.51
C LYS A 251 50.39 -27.67 17.06
N THR A 252 50.55 -26.47 16.50
CA THR A 252 51.87 -25.95 16.09
C THR A 252 52.84 -25.76 17.26
N ILE A 253 52.34 -25.43 18.45
CA ILE A 253 53.16 -25.29 19.67
C ILE A 253 53.66 -26.66 20.15
N ILE A 254 52.81 -27.70 20.15
CA ILE A 254 53.20 -29.05 20.59
C ILE A 254 54.30 -29.63 19.69
N TYR A 255 54.23 -29.45 18.37
CA TYR A 255 55.28 -29.91 17.44
C TYR A 255 56.59 -29.10 17.48
N ARG A 256 56.64 -27.95 18.18
CA ARG A 256 57.88 -27.16 18.38
C ARG A 256 58.59 -27.46 19.69
N VAL A 257 57.95 -28.19 20.61
CA VAL A 257 58.48 -28.50 21.95
C VAL A 257 58.95 -29.96 22.05
N MET A 258 58.61 -30.81 21.08
CA MET A 258 59.23 -32.12 20.83
C MET A 258 60.40 -31.98 19.86
#